data_AF-A0A0S2SK23-F1
#
_entry.id   AF-A0A0S2SK23-F1
#
_cell.length_a   1.000
_cell.length_b   1.000
_cell.length_c   1.000
_cell.angle_alpha   90.00
_cell.angle_beta   90.00
_cell.angle_gamma   90.00
#
_symmetry.space_group_name_H-M   'P 1'
#
loop_
_entity.id
_entity.type
_entity.pdbx_description
1 polymer ?
#
loop_
_entity_poly.entity_id
_entity_poly.type
_entity_poly.pdbx_seq_one_letter_code
_entity_poly.pdbx_strand_id
1 'polypeptide(L)' 'MYKSLLRLTSPHIDKLFDRGWITFTDSGDLLCAEPSIERALQQWGISLPKNVGPFDRKQVIYLAYHREVIFMG' A
#
# COMPACT_ATOMS: atom_id res chain seq x y z
N MET A 1 1.31 12.89 -10.92
CA MET A 1 2.68 12.65 -11.46
C MET A 1 3.39 11.44 -10.81
N TYR A 2 2.82 10.78 -9.79
CA TYR A 2 3.40 9.59 -9.12
C TYR A 2 2.61 8.28 -9.33
N LYS A 3 1.38 8.35 -9.87
CA LYS A 3 0.51 7.17 -10.12
C LYS A 3 1.04 6.14 -11.14
N SER A 4 2.13 6.45 -11.85
CA SER A 4 2.76 5.49 -12.78
C SER A 4 3.68 4.48 -12.08
N LEU A 5 3.99 4.68 -10.80
CA LEU A 5 4.98 3.85 -10.10
C LEU A 5 4.35 2.70 -9.30
N LEU A 6 3.06 2.75 -8.97
CA LEU A 6 2.35 1.62 -8.37
C LEU A 6 1.32 1.14 -9.38
N ARG A 7 1.68 0.13 -10.18
CA ARG A 7 0.74 -0.54 -11.09
C ARG A 7 -0.21 -1.43 -10.27
N LEU A 8 -0.94 -0.85 -9.32
CA LEU A 8 -2.00 -1.51 -8.58
C LEU A 8 -3.26 -1.42 -9.46
N THR A 9 -3.51 -2.47 -10.23
CA THR A 9 -4.57 -2.52 -11.26
C THR A 9 -5.98 -2.63 -10.69
N SER A 10 -6.22 -2.05 -9.52
CA SER A 10 -7.51 -2.13 -8.86
C SER A 10 -7.90 -0.79 -8.22
N PRO A 11 -8.99 -0.13 -8.71
CA PRO A 11 -9.47 1.15 -8.18
C PRO A 11 -9.69 1.15 -6.66
N HIS A 12 -10.03 0.00 -6.07
CA HIS A 12 -10.25 -0.11 -4.64
C HIS A 12 -8.94 -0.03 -3.85
N ILE A 13 -7.85 -0.66 -4.33
CA ILE A 13 -6.54 -0.59 -3.66
C ILE A 13 -5.93 0.81 -3.77
N ASP A 14 -6.04 1.42 -4.95
CA ASP A 14 -5.64 2.82 -5.18
C ASP A 14 -6.29 3.75 -4.14
N LYS A 15 -7.58 3.54 -3.85
CA LYS A 15 -8.29 4.37 -2.89
C LYS A 15 -7.84 4.16 -1.44
N LEU A 16 -7.52 2.92 -1.06
CA LEU A 16 -6.98 2.62 0.28
C LEU A 16 -5.62 3.29 0.45
N PHE A 17 -4.77 3.23 -0.57
CA PHE A 17 -3.43 3.84 -0.56
C PHE A 17 -3.50 5.37 -0.55
N ASP A 18 -4.30 5.97 -1.43
CA ASP A 18 -4.50 7.43 -1.51
C ASP A 18 -5.08 8.01 -0.21
N ARG A 19 -5.84 7.21 0.57
CA ARG A 19 -6.38 7.59 1.88
C ARG A 19 -5.45 7.29 3.05
N GLY A 20 -4.31 6.63 2.85
CA GLY A 20 -3.40 6.27 3.93
C GLY A 20 -3.87 5.09 4.79
N TRP A 21 -4.82 4.29 4.30
CA TRP A 21 -5.30 3.08 4.99
C TRP A 21 -4.40 1.87 4.75
N ILE A 22 -3.63 1.91 3.66
CA ILE A 22 -2.56 0.95 3.40
C ILE A 22 -1.30 1.68 2.95
N THR A 23 -0.16 1.06 3.18
CA THR A 23 1.12 1.46 2.60
C THR A 23 2.00 0.22 2.38
N PHE A 24 3.24 0.41 1.94
CA PHE A 24 4.18 -0.68 1.75
C PHE A 24 5.53 -0.40 2.40
N THR A 25 6.20 -1.45 2.88
CA THR A 25 7.62 -1.41 3.23
C THR A 25 8.47 -1.32 1.96
N ASP A 26 9.75 -0.95 2.11
CA ASP A 26 10.69 -0.90 0.97
C ASP A 26 10.90 -2.28 0.32
N SER A 27 10.75 -3.34 1.11
CA SER A 27 10.80 -4.74 0.69
C SER A 27 9.50 -5.25 0.05
N GLY A 28 8.44 -4.44 0.03
CA GLY A 28 7.18 -4.80 -0.60
C GLY A 28 6.09 -5.34 0.31
N ASP A 29 6.28 -5.36 1.63
CA ASP A 29 5.26 -5.86 2.55
C ASP A 29 4.13 -4.84 2.67
N LEU A 30 2.89 -5.31 2.48
CA LEU A 30 1.70 -4.50 2.66
C LEU A 30 1.45 -4.27 4.15
N LEU A 31 1.33 -3.00 4.53
CA LEU A 31 0.93 -2.57 5.87
C LEU A 31 -0.50 -2.03 5.82
N CYS A 32 -1.31 -2.39 6.81
CA CYS A 32 -2.68 -1.92 6.96
C CYS A 32 -2.79 -1.04 8.21
N ALA A 33 -3.50 0.09 8.11
CA ALA A 33 -3.63 1.01 9.23
C ALA A 33 -4.46 0.44 10.38
N GLU A 34 -5.41 -0.45 10.07
CA GLU A 34 -6.28 -1.08 11.05
C GLU A 34 -6.69 -2.51 10.65
N PRO A 35 -7.06 -3.38 11.60
CA PRO A 35 -7.59 -4.73 11.31
C PRO A 35 -8.86 -4.73 10.46
N SER A 36 -9.62 -3.62 10.45
CA SER A 36 -10.81 -3.45 9.62
C SER A 36 -10.46 -3.47 8.12
N ILE A 37 -9.32 -2.89 7.76
CA ILE A 37 -8.79 -2.84 6.39
C ILE A 37 -8.29 -4.21 5.97
N GLU A 38 -7.63 -4.95 6.86
CA GLU A 38 -7.20 -6.33 6.61
C GLU A 38 -8.39 -7.23 6.25
N ARG A 39 -9.48 -7.14 7.03
CA ARG A 39 -10.71 -7.90 6.77
C ARG A 39 -11.35 -7.53 5.43
N ALA A 40 -11.37 -6.24 5.09
CA ALA A 40 -11.90 -5.78 3.80
C ALA A 40 -11.09 -6.35 2.62
N LEU A 41 -9.76 -6.35 2.73
CA LEU A 41 -8.87 -6.93 1.73
C LEU A 41 -9.11 -8.45 1.58
N GLN A 42 -9.24 -9.18 2.68
CA GLN A 42 -9.57 -10.60 2.66
C GLN A 42 -10.93 -10.89 2.01
N GLN A 43 -11.94 -10.06 2.27
CA GLN A 43 -13.26 -10.16 1.62
C GLN A 43 -13.19 -9.90 0.11
N TRP A 44 -12.24 -9.08 -0.35
CA TRP A 44 -11.97 -8.86 -1.77
C TRP A 44 -11.06 -9.94 -2.39
N GLY A 45 -10.74 -11.00 -1.65
CA GLY A 45 -9.93 -12.12 -2.12
C GLY A 45 -8.43 -11.87 -2.06
N ILE A 46 -7.97 -10.84 -1.32
CA ILE A 46 -6.55 -10.56 -1.14
C ILE A 46 -6.06 -11.28 0.12
N SER A 47 -5.22 -12.30 -0.07
CA SER A 47 -4.59 -13.03 1.03
C SER A 47 -3.52 -12.19 1.72
N LEU A 48 -3.54 -12.18 3.04
CA LEU A 48 -2.57 -11.52 3.91
C LEU A 48 -1.77 -12.57 4.72
N PRO A 49 -0.48 -12.34 5.03
CA PRO A 49 0.31 -11.18 4.64
C PRO A 49 0.59 -11.17 3.13
N LYS A 50 0.69 -9.96 2.56
CA LYS A 50 0.92 -9.76 1.13
C LYS A 50 2.24 -9.03 0.93
N ASN A 51 3.14 -9.63 0.15
CA ASN A 51 4.34 -8.98 -0.35
C ASN A 51 4.24 -8.82 -1.89
N VAL A 52 4.64 -7.66 -2.42
CA VAL A 52 4.59 -7.34 -3.85
C VAL A 52 5.97 -7.26 -4.51
N GLY A 53 7.02 -7.63 -3.78
CA GLY A 53 8.41 -7.50 -4.16
C GLY A 53 8.99 -6.12 -3.81
N PRO A 54 10.33 -5.99 -3.88
CA PRO A 54 11.01 -4.76 -3.54
C PRO A 54 10.71 -3.65 -4.56
N PHE A 55 10.80 -2.42 -4.09
CA PHE A 55 10.61 -1.23 -4.91
C PHE A 55 11.94 -0.64 -5.41
N ASP A 56 11.91 0.06 -6.54
CA ASP A 56 13.04 0.82 -7.02
C ASP A 56 13.32 2.04 -6.12
N ARG A 57 14.49 2.65 -6.30
CA ARG A 57 14.95 3.77 -5.47
C ARG A 57 13.98 4.95 -5.45
N LYS A 58 13.30 5.26 -6.57
CA LYS A 58 12.36 6.39 -6.65
C LYS A 58 11.06 6.06 -5.90
N GLN A 59 10.58 4.83 -6.06
CA GLN A 59 9.42 4.31 -5.35
C GLN A 59 9.66 4.28 -3.83
N VAL A 60 10.84 3.81 -3.39
CA VAL A 60 11.23 3.78 -1.97
C VAL A 60 11.19 5.18 -1.35
N ILE A 61 11.76 6.19 -2.02
CA ILE A 61 11.72 7.58 -1.53
C ILE A 61 10.28 8.08 -1.38
N TYR A 62 9.41 7.77 -2.34
CA TYR A 62 8.00 8.14 -2.26
C TYR A 62 7.27 7.38 -1.15
N LEU A 63 7.52 6.08 -0.99
CA LEU A 63 6.93 5.27 0.06
C LEU A 63 7.37 5.71 1.45
N ALA A 64 8.61 6.18 1.62
CA ALA A 64 9.06 6.78 2.87
C ALA A 64 8.21 7.99 3.25
N TYR A 65 8.02 8.94 2.32
CA TYR A 65 7.11 10.07 2.54
C TYR A 65 5.67 9.62 2.81
N HIS A 66 5.17 8.64 2.06
CA HIS A 66 3.80 8.12 2.25
C HIS A 66 3.63 7.53 3.65
N ARG A 67 4.57 6.72 4.13
CA ARG A 67 4.57 6.14 5.49
C ARG A 67 4.63 7.21 6.58
N GLU A 68 5.39 8.29 6.37
CA GLU A 68 5.58 9.34 7.37
C GLU A 68 4.44 10.36 7.43
N VAL A 69 3.79 10.63 6.29
CA VAL A 69 2.90 11.81 6.15
C VAL A 69 1.46 11.44 5.79
N ILE A 70 1.24 10.31 5.11
CA ILE A 70 -0.09 9.95 4.59
C ILE A 70 -0.66 8.75 5.34
N PHE A 71 0.18 7.74 5.61
CA PHE A 71 -0.26 6.52 6.28
C PHE A 71 -0.75 6.81 7.69
N MET A 72 -1.88 6.22 8.06
CA MET A 72 -2.57 6.46 9.32
C MET A 72 -2.43 5.30 10.32
N GLY A 73 -1.43 4.41 10.11
CA GLY A 73 -1.15 3.22 10.91
C GLY A 73 0.24 3.19 11.52
#